data_AF-A0A367I555-F1
#
_entry.id   AF-A0A367I555-F1
#
_cell.length_a   1.000
_cell.length_b   1.000
_cell.length_c   1.000
_cell.angle_alpha   90.00
_cell.angle_beta   90.00
_cell.angle_gamma   90.00
#
_symmetry.space_group_name_H-M   'P 1'
#
loop_
_entity.id
_entity.type
_entity.pdbx_description
1 polymer ?
#
loop_
_entity_poly.entity_id
_entity_poly.type
_entity_poly.pdbx_seq_one_letter_code
_entity_poly.pdbx_strand_id
1 'polypeptide(L)'
;MLRITNRKLILGRHGGMFHVRKSFRRVVDVSSPPFQSNGLESFFVNVLCVLLMYGSAYLANTGAMLFGKWIPDKTGMSVIIIDRGRNYSDGHRILGDGKSWNGLIGGGIFSGILFIVAHNIWNGNGTNAPFIDPLIYADPGDWFWFFEGELSSSFAAFTMGFILGFSCMIGDMCGSFVKRRRGLKREGDESSEAPLLDTIPFAIAIFATAFLLFDGQIITHPNLVEEIIFLLIITPVIHRSFNILGYKFGLKEVPY
;
A
#
# COMPACT_ATOMS: atom_id res chain seq x y z
N MET A 1 -18.10 -27.39 -10.64
CA MET A 1 -17.14 -27.80 -11.70
C MET A 1 -17.14 -26.73 -12.77
N LEU A 2 -16.27 -25.72 -12.65
CA LEU A 2 -16.10 -24.66 -13.65
C LEU A 2 -14.61 -24.31 -13.70
N ARG A 3 -14.02 -24.56 -14.87
CA ARG A 3 -12.58 -24.46 -15.15
C ARG A 3 -12.39 -23.15 -15.91
N ILE A 4 -11.86 -22.11 -15.27
CA ILE A 4 -11.37 -20.94 -16.00
C ILE A 4 -9.95 -21.27 -16.44
N THR A 5 -9.77 -21.48 -17.73
CA THR A 5 -8.46 -21.75 -18.35
C THR A 5 -8.27 -20.73 -19.45
N ASN A 6 -7.27 -19.85 -19.32
CA ASN A 6 -6.61 -19.27 -20.48
C ASN A 6 -5.28 -18.59 -20.11
N ARG A 7 -4.16 -19.15 -20.57
CA ARG A 7 -3.39 -18.57 -21.69
C ARG A 7 -2.26 -19.50 -22.17
N LYS A 8 -2.22 -19.66 -23.50
CA LYS A 8 -1.15 -20.12 -24.42
C LYS A 8 -0.52 -21.50 -24.21
N LEU A 9 -1.02 -22.48 -24.99
CA LEU A 9 -0.29 -23.68 -25.40
C LEU A 9 0.71 -23.32 -26.52
N ILE A 10 2.00 -23.53 -26.28
CA ILE A 10 2.99 -23.72 -27.35
C ILE A 10 3.22 -25.24 -27.42
N LEU A 11 2.72 -25.88 -28.49
CA LEU A 11 2.89 -27.30 -28.76
C LEU A 11 4.26 -27.54 -29.41
N GLY A 12 5.16 -28.21 -28.70
CA GLY A 12 6.35 -28.84 -29.24
C GLY A 12 6.29 -30.36 -29.00
N ARG A 13 6.17 -31.14 -30.07
CA ARG A 13 6.10 -32.61 -30.06
C ARG A 13 7.53 -33.17 -30.19
N HIS A 14 7.99 -33.98 -29.24
CA HIS A 14 8.66 -35.29 -29.45
C HIS A 14 9.18 -35.90 -28.14
N GLY A 15 9.21 -37.23 -28.11
CA GLY A 15 9.32 -38.09 -26.94
C GLY A 15 10.57 -37.91 -26.08
N GLY A 16 10.36 -38.09 -24.77
CA GLY A 16 11.40 -38.08 -23.76
C GLY A 16 10.75 -38.00 -22.39
N MET A 17 10.96 -39.03 -21.59
CA MET A 17 10.42 -39.20 -20.24
C MET A 17 10.89 -38.06 -19.33
N PHE A 18 10.03 -37.05 -19.09
CA PHE A 18 10.27 -36.01 -18.10
C PHE A 18 9.51 -36.34 -16.83
N HIS A 19 10.25 -36.49 -15.73
CA HIS A 19 9.70 -36.38 -14.38
C HIS A 19 8.96 -35.04 -14.29
N VAL A 20 7.64 -35.09 -14.24
CA VAL A 20 6.83 -33.92 -13.88
C VAL A 20 7.16 -33.60 -12.43
N ARG A 21 8.09 -32.67 -12.22
CA ARG A 21 8.27 -32.02 -10.92
C ARG A 21 6.90 -31.40 -10.62
N LYS A 22 6.17 -31.98 -9.65
CA LYS A 22 4.89 -31.43 -9.16
C LYS A 22 5.17 -29.96 -8.84
N SER A 23 4.69 -29.07 -9.70
CA SER A 23 4.54 -27.66 -9.39
C SER A 23 3.81 -27.61 -8.05
N PHE A 24 4.43 -27.01 -7.04
CA PHE A 24 3.80 -26.68 -5.77
C PHE A 24 2.75 -25.58 -6.05
N ARG A 25 1.70 -25.93 -6.80
CA ARG A 25 0.44 -25.21 -6.75
C ARG A 25 -0.12 -25.53 -5.38
N ARG A 26 0.02 -24.61 -4.44
CA ARG A 26 -0.84 -24.61 -3.27
C ARG A 26 -2.26 -24.49 -3.83
N VAL A 27 -2.99 -25.60 -3.86
CA VAL A 27 -4.41 -25.59 -4.19
C VAL A 27 -5.05 -24.81 -3.05
N VAL A 28 -5.30 -23.52 -3.27
CA VAL A 28 -6.15 -22.76 -2.38
C VAL A 28 -7.52 -23.42 -2.50
N ASP A 29 -7.97 -24.07 -1.42
CA ASP A 29 -9.28 -24.70 -1.38
C ASP A 29 -10.33 -23.59 -1.30
N VAL A 30 -10.75 -23.09 -2.45
CA VAL A 30 -11.76 -22.05 -2.58
C VAL A 30 -13.12 -22.72 -2.47
N SER A 31 -13.53 -23.09 -1.26
CA SER A 31 -14.86 -23.67 -1.00
C SER A 31 -15.99 -22.71 -1.39
N SER A 32 -15.71 -21.41 -1.43
CA SER A 32 -16.55 -20.33 -1.97
C SER A 32 -15.67 -19.20 -2.52
N PRO A 33 -16.04 -18.54 -3.63
CA PRO A 33 -15.23 -17.45 -4.19
C PRO A 33 -15.09 -16.31 -3.17
N PRO A 34 -13.90 -15.69 -3.05
CA PRO A 34 -13.68 -14.64 -2.05
C PRO A 34 -14.54 -13.40 -2.33
N PHE A 35 -14.77 -12.62 -1.28
CA PHE A 35 -15.41 -11.31 -1.34
C PHE A 35 -16.84 -11.33 -1.90
N GLN A 36 -17.63 -12.35 -1.57
CA GLN A 36 -19.07 -12.30 -1.85
C GLN A 36 -19.76 -11.30 -0.93
N SER A 37 -20.42 -10.30 -1.52
CA SER A 37 -21.20 -9.28 -0.81
C SER A 37 -22.69 -9.58 -0.96
N ASN A 38 -23.21 -10.45 -0.10
CA ASN A 38 -24.63 -10.87 -0.10
C ASN A 38 -25.52 -9.97 0.79
N GLY A 39 -24.94 -8.93 1.41
CA GLY A 39 -25.60 -7.97 2.29
C GLY A 39 -24.62 -6.97 2.91
N LEU A 40 -25.14 -6.05 3.73
CA LEU A 40 -24.37 -4.98 4.38
C LEU A 40 -23.23 -5.51 5.25
N GLU A 41 -23.46 -6.59 6.02
CA GLU A 41 -22.45 -7.18 6.88
C GLU A 41 -21.23 -7.65 6.07
N SER A 42 -21.46 -8.50 5.07
CA SER A 42 -20.40 -9.01 4.18
C SER A 42 -19.67 -7.87 3.45
N PHE A 43 -20.39 -6.82 3.05
CA PHE A 43 -19.79 -5.65 2.44
C PHE A 43 -18.80 -4.95 3.39
N PHE A 44 -19.21 -4.67 4.64
CA PHE A 44 -18.31 -4.02 5.60
C PHE A 44 -17.15 -4.92 6.04
N VAL A 45 -17.34 -6.25 6.09
CA VAL A 45 -16.25 -7.21 6.30
C VAL A 45 -15.25 -7.15 5.13
N ASN A 46 -15.72 -7.04 3.90
CA ASN A 46 -14.85 -6.88 2.73
C ASN A 46 -14.15 -5.51 2.73
N VAL A 47 -14.81 -4.41 3.12
CA VAL A 47 -14.17 -3.10 3.31
C VAL A 47 -13.04 -3.19 4.34
N LEU A 48 -13.29 -3.86 5.48
CA LEU A 48 -12.26 -4.10 6.49
C LEU A 48 -11.12 -4.96 5.92
N CYS A 49 -11.44 -5.96 5.10
CA CYS A 49 -10.43 -6.79 4.43
C CYS A 49 -9.54 -5.96 3.48
N VAL A 50 -10.13 -5.10 2.64
CA VAL A 50 -9.38 -4.15 1.80
C VAL A 50 -8.49 -3.27 2.67
N LEU A 51 -9.05 -2.69 3.74
CA LEU A 51 -8.27 -1.84 4.65
C LEU A 51 -7.10 -2.60 5.29
N LEU A 52 -7.26 -3.87 5.64
CA LEU A 52 -6.20 -4.69 6.23
C LEU A 52 -5.13 -5.09 5.21
N MET A 53 -5.52 -5.49 4.01
CA MET A 53 -4.58 -5.83 2.92
C MET A 53 -3.77 -4.61 2.46
N TYR A 54 -4.39 -3.43 2.39
CA TYR A 54 -3.73 -2.17 2.03
C TYR A 54 -3.18 -1.39 3.24
N GLY A 55 -3.39 -1.90 4.46
CA GLY A 55 -3.14 -1.18 5.70
C GLY A 55 -1.69 -0.74 5.86
N SER A 56 -0.74 -1.57 5.43
CA SER A 56 0.68 -1.22 5.45
C SER A 56 1.00 0.03 4.61
N ALA A 57 0.36 0.16 3.43
CA ALA A 57 0.56 1.29 2.53
C ALA A 57 -0.15 2.55 3.05
N TYR A 58 -1.33 2.41 3.66
CA TYR A 58 -1.99 3.52 4.38
C TYR A 58 -1.13 4.03 5.55
N LEU A 59 -0.39 3.14 6.20
CA LEU A 59 0.55 3.47 7.28
C LEU A 59 1.91 3.97 6.78
N ALA A 60 2.17 4.05 5.48
CA ALA A 60 3.43 4.57 4.94
C ALA A 60 3.71 6.02 5.37
N ASN A 61 2.66 6.84 5.58
CA ASN A 61 2.81 8.22 6.08
C ASN A 61 3.38 8.25 7.50
N THR A 62 3.02 7.27 8.33
CA THR A 62 3.62 7.08 9.67
C THR A 62 5.11 6.72 9.53
N GLY A 63 5.45 5.85 8.58
CA GLY A 63 6.85 5.56 8.23
C GLY A 63 7.60 6.83 7.80
N ALA A 64 7.01 7.66 6.94
CA ALA A 64 7.64 8.91 6.53
C ALA A 64 7.89 9.87 7.69
N MET A 65 6.97 9.96 8.65
CA MET A 65 7.17 10.73 9.88
C MET A 65 8.30 10.15 10.75
N LEU A 66 8.37 8.82 10.90
CA LEU A 66 9.42 8.17 11.66
C LEU A 66 10.81 8.45 11.07
N PHE A 67 10.98 8.24 9.78
CA PHE A 67 12.28 8.39 9.11
C PHE A 67 12.61 9.85 8.74
N GLY A 68 11.60 10.69 8.55
CA GLY A 68 11.75 12.08 8.13
C GLY A 68 11.73 13.12 9.26
N LYS A 69 11.31 12.75 10.48
CA LYS A 69 11.27 13.63 11.66
C LYS A 69 11.79 12.93 12.92
N TRP A 70 11.11 11.87 13.38
CA TRP A 70 11.37 11.31 14.73
C TRP A 70 12.76 10.69 14.91
N ILE A 71 13.21 9.84 13.98
CA ILE A 71 14.56 9.26 14.01
C ILE A 71 15.62 10.36 13.88
N PRO A 72 15.55 11.27 12.88
CA PRO A 72 16.42 12.44 12.80
C PRO A 72 16.52 13.25 14.09
N ASP A 73 15.39 13.62 14.69
CA ASP A 73 15.35 14.43 15.92
C ASP A 73 16.05 13.72 17.10
N LYS A 74 15.94 12.39 17.18
CA LYS A 74 16.58 11.58 18.24
C LYS A 74 18.05 11.25 17.98
N THR A 75 18.48 11.19 16.73
CA THR A 75 19.81 10.69 16.34
C THR A 75 20.74 11.77 15.81
N GLY A 76 20.23 12.97 15.52
CA GLY A 76 20.97 14.01 14.81
C GLY A 76 21.20 13.72 13.33
N MET A 77 20.53 12.71 12.77
CA MET A 77 20.64 12.37 11.34
C MET A 77 20.13 13.53 10.47
N SER A 78 20.84 13.82 9.39
CA SER A 78 20.40 14.86 8.45
C SER A 78 19.13 14.47 7.70
N VAL A 79 18.23 15.45 7.51
CA VAL A 79 17.01 15.31 6.71
C VAL A 79 17.17 16.07 5.41
N ILE A 80 17.04 15.37 4.28
CA ILE A 80 17.22 15.99 2.97
C ILE A 80 15.85 16.34 2.38
N ILE A 81 15.52 17.64 2.39
CA ILE A 81 14.28 18.15 1.78
C ILE A 81 14.34 18.05 0.26
N ILE A 82 13.28 17.52 -0.36
CA ILE A 82 13.25 17.18 -1.79
C ILE A 82 13.38 18.43 -2.67
N ASP A 83 12.62 19.49 -2.37
CA ASP A 83 12.65 20.72 -3.18
C ASP A 83 13.82 21.65 -2.83
N ARG A 84 14.55 21.40 -1.74
CA ARG A 84 15.67 22.21 -1.23
C ARG A 84 15.32 23.68 -1.05
N GLY A 85 14.09 24.00 -0.62
CA GLY A 85 13.69 25.40 -0.42
C GLY A 85 13.27 26.13 -1.69
N ARG A 86 13.28 25.46 -2.86
CA ARG A 86 12.97 26.12 -4.14
C ARG A 86 11.49 26.44 -4.27
N ASN A 87 11.22 27.58 -4.89
CA ASN A 87 9.90 28.02 -5.29
C ASN A 87 9.60 27.62 -6.75
N TYR A 88 8.32 27.44 -7.05
CA TYR A 88 7.81 27.30 -8.40
C TYR A 88 7.59 28.69 -9.02
N SER A 89 7.20 28.76 -10.29
CA SER A 89 7.03 30.03 -11.03
C SER A 89 5.96 30.95 -10.45
N ASP A 90 5.08 30.43 -9.60
CA ASP A 90 4.03 31.16 -8.91
C ASP A 90 4.47 31.77 -7.57
N GLY A 91 5.76 31.66 -7.22
CA GLY A 91 6.34 32.21 -5.99
C GLY A 91 6.15 31.34 -4.75
N HIS A 92 5.36 30.26 -4.80
CA HIS A 92 5.20 29.32 -3.69
C HIS A 92 6.22 28.17 -3.78
N ARG A 93 6.56 27.55 -2.64
CA ARG A 93 7.43 26.34 -2.59
C ARG A 93 6.98 25.26 -3.56
N ILE A 94 7.89 24.44 -4.09
CA ILE A 94 7.48 23.33 -4.98
C ILE A 94 6.68 22.29 -4.19
N LEU A 95 7.18 21.87 -3.02
CA LEU A 95 6.53 20.86 -2.16
C LEU A 95 6.36 21.31 -0.71
N GLY A 96 7.34 22.04 -0.16
CA GLY A 96 7.43 22.43 1.25
C GLY A 96 8.30 21.49 2.11
N ASP A 97 8.63 21.92 3.32
CA ASP A 97 9.62 21.26 4.22
C ASP A 97 9.17 19.88 4.72
N GLY A 98 7.87 19.58 4.62
CA GLY A 98 7.34 18.27 5.00
C GLY A 98 7.69 17.13 4.05
N LYS A 99 8.34 17.38 2.90
CA LYS A 99 8.66 16.35 1.89
C LYS A 99 10.17 16.13 1.79
N SER A 100 10.64 15.06 2.42
CA SER A 100 12.06 14.67 2.47
C SER A 100 12.32 13.32 1.80
N TRP A 101 13.56 13.11 1.34
CA TRP A 101 13.99 11.82 0.80
C TRP A 101 13.97 10.71 1.85
N ASN A 102 14.35 11.04 3.10
CA ASN A 102 14.28 10.13 4.24
C ASN A 102 12.83 9.63 4.45
N GLY A 103 11.86 10.54 4.40
CA GLY A 103 10.45 10.21 4.53
C GLY A 103 9.93 9.37 3.36
N LEU A 104 10.26 9.76 2.12
CA LEU A 104 9.84 9.05 0.91
C LEU A 104 10.31 7.60 0.89
N ILE A 105 11.60 7.36 1.13
CA ILE A 105 12.17 6.00 1.15
C ILE A 105 11.75 5.24 2.41
N GLY A 106 11.77 5.91 3.58
CA GLY A 106 11.39 5.32 4.86
C GLY A 106 9.93 4.89 4.92
N GLY A 107 9.02 5.64 4.30
CA GLY A 107 7.61 5.25 4.17
C GLY A 107 7.42 3.97 3.37
N GLY A 108 8.15 3.82 2.25
CA GLY A 108 8.20 2.58 1.48
C GLY A 108 8.74 1.41 2.31
N ILE A 109 9.90 1.59 2.96
CA ILE A 109 10.53 0.54 3.80
C ILE A 109 9.58 0.10 4.91
N PHE A 110 8.96 1.06 5.62
CA PHE A 110 8.03 0.78 6.71
C PHE A 110 6.82 -0.02 6.23
N SER A 111 6.22 0.38 5.10
CA SER A 111 5.12 -0.38 4.48
C SER A 111 5.56 -1.78 4.07
N GLY A 112 6.73 -1.93 3.45
CA GLY A 112 7.29 -3.25 3.08
C GLY A 112 7.44 -4.18 4.28
N ILE A 113 7.97 -3.67 5.41
CA ILE A 113 8.10 -4.44 6.65
C ILE A 113 6.72 -4.86 7.19
N LEU A 114 5.76 -3.93 7.23
CA LEU A 114 4.40 -4.25 7.69
C LEU A 114 3.70 -5.26 6.78
N PHE A 115 3.98 -5.25 5.48
CA PHE A 115 3.44 -6.22 4.53
C PHE A 115 4.03 -7.62 4.74
N ILE A 116 5.33 -7.73 5.06
CA ILE A 116 5.93 -9.00 5.53
C ILE A 116 5.17 -9.52 6.77
N VAL A 117 4.92 -8.63 7.74
CA VAL A 117 4.21 -9.00 8.97
C VAL A 117 2.79 -9.50 8.67
N ALA A 118 2.04 -8.77 7.83
CA ALA A 118 0.71 -9.18 7.38
C ALA A 118 0.73 -10.56 6.69
N HIS A 119 1.66 -10.77 5.74
CA HIS A 119 1.85 -12.06 5.07
C HIS A 119 2.11 -13.18 6.09
N ASN A 120 3.06 -12.98 7.00
CA ASN A 120 3.44 -14.02 7.96
C ASN A 120 2.34 -14.37 8.98
N ILE A 121 1.52 -13.39 9.37
CA ILE A 121 0.42 -13.62 10.32
C ILE A 121 -0.77 -14.30 9.60
N TRP A 122 -1.00 -14.04 8.33
CA TRP A 122 -2.21 -14.49 7.62
C TRP A 122 -1.99 -15.60 6.59
N ASN A 123 -0.75 -16.07 6.34
CA ASN A 123 -0.41 -17.05 5.28
C ASN A 123 -1.08 -18.44 5.39
N GLY A 124 -1.81 -18.72 6.47
CA GLY A 124 -2.59 -19.95 6.68
C GLY A 124 -4.11 -19.74 6.65
N ASN A 125 -4.60 -18.50 6.55
CA ASN A 125 -6.03 -18.20 6.74
C ASN A 125 -6.91 -18.53 5.53
N GLY A 126 -6.30 -18.88 4.39
CA GLY A 126 -7.01 -19.02 3.13
C GLY A 126 -7.65 -17.70 2.71
N THR A 127 -8.85 -17.76 2.16
CA THR A 127 -9.61 -16.59 1.71
C THR A 127 -10.72 -16.17 2.68
N ASN A 128 -10.55 -16.46 3.98
CA ASN A 128 -11.52 -16.11 5.01
C ASN A 128 -11.34 -14.65 5.42
N ALA A 129 -12.25 -13.78 4.97
CA ALA A 129 -12.25 -12.38 5.34
C ALA A 129 -12.47 -12.20 6.87
N PRO A 130 -11.91 -11.14 7.49
CA PRO A 130 -11.17 -10.06 6.84
C PRO A 130 -9.65 -10.28 6.81
N PHE A 131 -9.14 -11.35 7.43
CA PHE A 131 -7.70 -11.60 7.60
C PHE A 131 -7.14 -12.47 6.47
N ILE A 132 -7.02 -11.89 5.29
CA ILE A 132 -6.50 -12.58 4.10
C ILE A 132 -5.03 -12.19 3.89
N ASP A 133 -4.19 -13.18 3.61
CA ASP A 133 -2.81 -12.95 3.18
C ASP A 133 -2.80 -12.18 1.85
N PRO A 134 -2.24 -10.95 1.81
CA PRO A 134 -2.26 -10.13 0.61
C PRO A 134 -1.36 -10.70 -0.52
N LEU A 135 -0.56 -11.74 -0.25
CA LEU A 135 0.19 -12.51 -1.25
C LEU A 135 -0.45 -13.85 -1.64
N ILE A 136 -1.67 -14.18 -1.19
CA ILE A 136 -2.23 -15.54 -1.38
C ILE A 136 -2.30 -16.01 -2.84
N TYR A 137 -2.39 -15.07 -3.79
CA TYR A 137 -2.40 -15.37 -5.24
C TYR A 137 -1.05 -15.21 -5.92
N ALA A 138 -0.04 -14.71 -5.21
CA ALA A 138 1.28 -14.48 -5.77
C ALA A 138 2.05 -15.79 -5.92
N ASP A 139 2.86 -15.89 -6.96
CA ASP A 139 3.74 -17.03 -7.20
C ASP A 139 5.11 -16.62 -7.76
N PRO A 140 6.10 -17.53 -7.79
CA PRO A 140 7.45 -17.22 -8.27
C PRO A 140 7.55 -16.72 -9.73
N GLY A 141 6.49 -16.79 -10.52
CA GLY A 141 6.41 -16.23 -11.86
C GLY A 141 6.06 -14.73 -11.90
N ASP A 142 5.66 -14.14 -10.78
CA ASP A 142 5.33 -12.72 -10.70
C ASP A 142 6.58 -11.83 -10.75
N TRP A 143 6.47 -10.66 -11.40
CA TRP A 143 7.63 -9.76 -11.62
C TRP A 143 8.27 -9.24 -10.34
N PHE A 144 7.52 -9.21 -9.24
CA PHE A 144 7.97 -8.74 -7.93
C PHE A 144 8.56 -9.88 -7.08
N TRP A 145 8.65 -11.08 -7.63
CA TRP A 145 9.22 -12.26 -6.98
C TRP A 145 10.66 -12.52 -7.47
N PHE A 146 11.62 -11.81 -6.88
CA PHE A 146 12.99 -11.79 -7.40
C PHE A 146 13.88 -12.96 -6.98
N PHE A 147 13.54 -13.66 -5.90
CA PHE A 147 14.43 -14.64 -5.26
C PHE A 147 13.75 -15.99 -5.10
N GLU A 148 14.54 -17.05 -5.19
CA GLU A 148 14.13 -18.41 -4.79
C GLU A 148 14.60 -18.70 -3.35
N GLY A 149 13.96 -19.69 -2.71
CA GLY A 149 14.34 -20.17 -1.37
C GLY A 149 13.31 -19.85 -0.28
N GLU A 150 13.68 -20.12 0.96
CA GLU A 150 12.74 -20.12 2.11
C GLU A 150 12.17 -18.72 2.42
N LEU A 151 12.96 -17.66 2.20
CA LEU A 151 12.53 -16.28 2.45
C LEU A 151 11.87 -15.61 1.24
N SER A 152 11.71 -16.34 0.13
CA SER A 152 11.26 -15.77 -1.14
C SER A 152 9.89 -15.07 -1.07
N SER A 153 8.90 -15.67 -0.39
CA SER A 153 7.59 -15.05 -0.20
C SER A 153 7.66 -13.79 0.67
N SER A 154 8.55 -13.75 1.66
CA SER A 154 8.77 -12.55 2.48
C SER A 154 9.43 -11.43 1.67
N PHE A 155 10.35 -11.74 0.76
CA PHE A 155 10.90 -10.74 -0.16
C PHE A 155 9.85 -10.22 -1.13
N ALA A 156 9.01 -11.09 -1.70
CA ALA A 156 7.89 -10.68 -2.54
C ALA A 156 6.91 -9.77 -1.77
N ALA A 157 6.64 -10.09 -0.50
CA ALA A 157 5.76 -9.33 0.39
C ALA A 157 6.35 -7.93 0.63
N PHE A 158 7.64 -7.89 0.93
CA PHE A 158 8.38 -6.64 1.09
C PHE A 158 8.32 -5.80 -0.18
N THR A 159 8.58 -6.39 -1.35
CA THR A 159 8.57 -5.66 -2.62
C THR A 159 7.19 -5.08 -2.90
N MET A 160 6.12 -5.87 -2.78
CA MET A 160 4.76 -5.38 -2.99
C MET A 160 4.41 -4.25 -2.01
N GLY A 161 4.65 -4.47 -0.71
CA GLY A 161 4.41 -3.47 0.33
C GLY A 161 5.24 -2.21 0.16
N PHE A 162 6.51 -2.33 -0.24
CA PHE A 162 7.41 -1.20 -0.50
C PHE A 162 6.91 -0.36 -1.67
N ILE A 163 6.54 -0.99 -2.78
CA ILE A 163 6.05 -0.28 -3.97
C ILE A 163 4.73 0.45 -3.68
N LEU A 164 3.79 -0.21 -2.99
CA LEU A 164 2.53 0.43 -2.59
C LEU A 164 2.75 1.57 -1.58
N GLY A 165 3.65 1.39 -0.61
CA GLY A 165 4.01 2.44 0.35
C GLY A 165 4.75 3.61 -0.28
N PHE A 166 5.65 3.34 -1.22
CA PHE A 166 6.34 4.37 -1.99
C PHE A 166 5.36 5.14 -2.89
N SER A 167 4.39 4.44 -3.49
CA SER A 167 3.30 5.05 -4.25
C SER A 167 2.44 5.97 -3.39
N CYS A 168 2.11 5.54 -2.16
CA CYS A 168 1.44 6.39 -1.17
C CYS A 168 2.19 7.71 -0.96
N MET A 169 3.52 7.65 -0.81
CA MET A 169 4.35 8.85 -0.61
C MET A 169 4.40 9.75 -1.86
N ILE A 170 4.42 9.16 -3.07
CA ILE A 170 4.30 9.94 -4.30
C ILE A 170 2.95 10.66 -4.37
N GLY A 171 1.85 9.98 -4.06
CA GLY A 171 0.52 10.58 -4.04
C GLY A 171 0.42 11.73 -3.02
N ASP A 172 0.96 11.54 -1.82
CA ASP A 172 1.07 12.59 -0.80
C ASP A 172 1.94 13.78 -1.27
N MET A 173 3.03 13.54 -2.01
CA MET A 173 3.82 14.60 -2.66
C MET A 173 3.00 15.35 -3.72
N CYS A 174 2.21 14.65 -4.55
CA CYS A 174 1.31 15.28 -5.51
C CYS A 174 0.26 16.16 -4.81
N GLY A 175 -0.32 15.69 -3.71
CA GLY A 175 -1.20 16.48 -2.85
C GLY A 175 -0.50 17.74 -2.34
N SER A 176 0.73 17.60 -1.85
CA SER A 176 1.57 18.72 -1.42
C SER A 176 1.82 19.73 -2.51
N PHE A 177 2.18 19.29 -3.72
CA PHE A 177 2.38 20.16 -4.87
C PHE A 177 1.12 20.99 -5.14
N VAL A 178 -0.06 20.34 -5.23
CA VAL A 178 -1.34 21.03 -5.44
C VAL A 178 -1.65 22.02 -4.31
N LYS A 179 -1.38 21.66 -3.05
CA LYS A 179 -1.54 22.57 -1.90
C LYS A 179 -0.68 23.84 -2.07
N ARG A 180 0.59 23.70 -2.49
CA ARG A 180 1.47 24.86 -2.73
C ARG A 180 0.95 25.75 -3.86
N ARG A 181 0.43 25.18 -4.95
CA ARG A 181 -0.18 25.95 -6.06
C ARG A 181 -1.43 26.74 -5.61
N ARG A 182 -2.08 26.35 -4.50
CA ARG A 182 -3.22 27.05 -3.88
C ARG A 182 -2.81 28.05 -2.79
N GLY A 183 -1.51 28.29 -2.59
CA GLY A 183 -0.99 29.20 -1.56
C GLY A 183 -1.01 28.66 -0.13
N LEU A 184 -1.40 27.39 0.07
CA LEU A 184 -1.35 26.74 1.38
C LEU A 184 0.12 26.49 1.74
N LYS A 185 0.59 26.91 2.92
CA LYS A 185 2.01 26.86 3.28
C LYS A 185 2.42 25.60 4.04
N ARG A 186 3.70 25.24 3.95
CA ARG A 186 4.33 24.18 4.75
C ARG A 186 5.83 24.47 4.89
N GLU A 187 6.16 25.43 5.75
CA GLU A 187 7.49 26.04 5.86
C GLU A 187 7.79 26.36 7.32
N GLY A 188 8.90 25.83 7.84
CA GLY A 188 9.19 25.89 9.28
C GLY A 188 8.02 25.36 10.13
N ASP A 189 7.58 26.18 11.08
CA ASP A 189 6.48 25.87 12.00
C ASP A 189 5.09 26.13 11.38
N GLU A 190 5.01 26.76 10.21
CA GLU A 190 3.75 27.04 9.53
C GLU A 190 3.30 25.81 8.72
N SER A 191 2.07 25.36 8.96
CA SER A 191 1.45 24.25 8.22
C SER A 191 -0.04 24.50 8.02
N SER A 192 -0.48 24.63 6.77
CA SER A 192 -1.90 24.72 6.42
C SER A 192 -2.55 23.34 6.29
N GLU A 193 -3.78 23.21 6.77
CA GLU A 193 -4.61 22.01 6.64
C GLU A 193 -5.35 21.96 5.30
N ALA A 194 -5.47 20.77 4.71
CA ALA A 194 -6.37 20.55 3.58
C ALA A 194 -6.85 19.08 3.56
N PRO A 195 -7.86 18.73 4.38
CA PRO A 195 -8.20 17.34 4.68
C PRO A 195 -8.36 16.40 3.47
N LEU A 196 -8.96 16.88 2.38
CA LEU A 196 -9.11 16.09 1.15
C LEU A 196 -7.79 15.90 0.40
N LEU A 197 -6.97 16.95 0.30
CA LEU A 197 -5.64 16.87 -0.36
C LEU A 197 -4.61 16.14 0.51
N ASP A 198 -4.85 16.04 1.81
CA ASP A 198 -4.02 15.29 2.75
C ASP A 198 -4.33 13.79 2.73
N THR A 199 -5.41 13.37 2.06
CA THR A 199 -5.91 11.99 2.16
C THR A 199 -6.17 11.30 0.82
N ILE A 200 -6.92 11.95 -0.07
CA ILE A 200 -7.34 11.34 -1.32
C ILE A 200 -6.16 11.07 -2.27
N PRO A 201 -5.19 11.99 -2.47
CA PRO A 201 -4.09 11.77 -3.42
C PRO A 201 -3.24 10.54 -3.10
N PHE A 202 -2.90 10.30 -1.83
CA PHE A 202 -2.12 9.13 -1.44
C PHE A 202 -2.92 7.84 -1.67
N ALA A 203 -4.21 7.84 -1.32
CA ALA A 203 -5.06 6.65 -1.45
C ALA A 203 -5.29 6.28 -2.92
N ILE A 204 -5.53 7.28 -3.79
CA ILE A 204 -5.60 7.08 -5.24
C ILE A 204 -4.28 6.49 -5.77
N ALA A 205 -3.13 7.01 -5.35
CA ALA A 205 -1.84 6.50 -5.80
C ALA A 205 -1.60 5.04 -5.38
N ILE A 206 -2.04 4.64 -4.18
CA ILE A 206 -1.96 3.24 -3.73
C ILE A 206 -2.78 2.34 -4.67
N PHE A 207 -4.07 2.64 -4.86
CA PHE A 207 -4.94 1.77 -5.66
C PHE A 207 -4.57 1.79 -7.14
N ALA A 208 -4.24 2.95 -7.71
CA ALA A 208 -3.79 3.05 -9.09
C ALA A 208 -2.54 2.18 -9.34
N THR A 209 -1.54 2.27 -8.46
CA THR A 209 -0.34 1.43 -8.57
C THR A 209 -0.65 -0.04 -8.35
N ALA A 210 -1.58 -0.38 -7.46
CA ALA A 210 -2.01 -1.76 -7.28
C ALA A 210 -2.59 -2.36 -8.56
N PHE A 211 -3.56 -1.68 -9.19
CA PHE A 211 -4.15 -2.16 -10.45
C PHE A 211 -3.17 -2.10 -11.64
N LEU A 212 -2.20 -1.19 -11.64
CA LEU A 212 -1.22 -1.07 -12.72
C LEU A 212 -0.12 -2.14 -12.64
N LEU A 213 0.36 -2.45 -11.44
CA LEU A 213 1.54 -3.29 -11.25
C LEU A 213 1.25 -4.65 -10.64
N PHE A 214 0.13 -4.82 -9.93
CA PHE A 214 -0.22 -6.05 -9.22
C PHE A 214 -1.59 -6.58 -9.69
N ASP A 215 -1.87 -6.44 -10.99
CA ASP A 215 -3.06 -7.01 -11.62
C ASP A 215 -3.11 -8.54 -11.44
N GLY A 216 -4.30 -9.08 -11.22
CA GLY A 216 -4.52 -10.51 -10.96
C GLY A 216 -4.20 -10.99 -9.54
N GLN A 217 -3.65 -10.14 -8.68
CA GLN A 217 -3.39 -10.47 -7.28
C GLN A 217 -4.66 -10.31 -6.42
N ILE A 218 -4.68 -10.90 -5.22
CA ILE A 218 -5.87 -10.86 -4.35
C ILE A 218 -6.33 -9.43 -4.02
N ILE A 219 -5.37 -8.50 -3.90
CA ILE A 219 -5.63 -7.10 -3.58
C ILE A 219 -6.35 -6.35 -4.72
N THR A 220 -6.25 -6.83 -5.95
CA THR A 220 -6.90 -6.28 -7.16
C THR A 220 -8.10 -7.13 -7.60
N HIS A 221 -8.62 -8.01 -6.73
CA HIS A 221 -9.71 -8.90 -7.08
C HIS A 221 -10.96 -8.11 -7.56
N PRO A 222 -11.60 -8.50 -8.69
CA PRO A 222 -12.70 -7.72 -9.29
C PRO A 222 -13.90 -7.44 -8.37
N ASN A 223 -14.18 -8.34 -7.44
CA ASN A 223 -15.27 -8.18 -6.47
C ASN A 223 -15.01 -7.11 -5.40
N LEU A 224 -13.80 -6.53 -5.31
CA LEU A 224 -13.45 -5.52 -4.31
C LEU A 224 -13.67 -4.08 -4.78
N VAL A 225 -14.11 -3.86 -6.03
CA VAL A 225 -14.20 -2.52 -6.62
C VAL A 225 -15.13 -1.60 -5.80
N GLU A 226 -16.27 -2.11 -5.35
CA GLU A 226 -17.23 -1.33 -4.56
C GLU A 226 -16.64 -0.95 -3.19
N GLU A 227 -15.96 -1.89 -2.53
CA GLU A 227 -15.32 -1.70 -1.25
C GLU A 227 -14.12 -0.75 -1.33
N ILE A 228 -13.35 -0.80 -2.42
CA ILE A 228 -12.25 0.15 -2.68
C ILE A 228 -12.80 1.56 -2.90
N ILE A 229 -13.87 1.72 -3.69
CA ILE A 229 -14.53 3.02 -3.91
C ILE A 229 -15.07 3.57 -2.58
N PHE A 230 -15.74 2.73 -1.79
CA PHE A 230 -16.22 3.11 -0.47
C PHE A 230 -15.05 3.52 0.44
N LEU A 231 -13.96 2.74 0.44
CA LEU A 231 -12.78 3.03 1.24
C LEU A 231 -12.14 4.37 0.85
N LEU A 232 -12.05 4.69 -0.44
CA LEU A 232 -11.59 5.99 -0.95
C LEU A 232 -12.44 7.15 -0.41
N ILE A 233 -13.77 6.99 -0.41
CA ILE A 233 -14.71 8.02 0.07
C ILE A 233 -14.58 8.23 1.58
N ILE A 234 -14.41 7.16 2.36
CA ILE A 234 -14.34 7.22 3.83
C ILE A 234 -12.92 7.50 4.35
N THR A 235 -11.89 7.43 3.50
CA THR A 235 -10.49 7.66 3.88
C THR A 235 -10.26 8.98 4.63
N PRO A 236 -10.85 10.14 4.26
CA PRO A 236 -10.72 11.37 5.03
C PRO A 236 -11.18 11.22 6.49
N VAL A 237 -12.25 10.44 6.73
CA VAL A 237 -12.79 10.17 8.06
C VAL A 237 -11.89 9.22 8.84
N ILE A 238 -11.41 8.15 8.18
CA ILE A 238 -10.47 7.20 8.79
C ILE A 238 -9.19 7.93 9.22
N HIS A 239 -8.60 8.71 8.32
CA HIS A 239 -7.37 9.44 8.59
C HIS A 239 -7.52 10.43 9.75
N ARG A 240 -8.60 11.21 9.77
CA ARG A 240 -8.91 12.12 10.88
C ARG A 240 -9.04 11.36 12.21
N SER A 241 -9.69 10.19 12.20
CA SER A 241 -9.84 9.36 13.40
C SER A 241 -8.48 8.91 13.95
N PHE A 242 -7.57 8.46 13.07
CA PHE A 242 -6.20 8.11 13.45
C PHE A 242 -5.41 9.31 13.98
N ASN A 243 -5.59 10.51 13.41
CA ASN A 243 -4.92 11.71 13.89
C ASN A 243 -5.39 12.14 15.27
N ILE A 244 -6.70 12.06 15.55
CA ILE A 244 -7.27 12.31 16.88
C ILE A 244 -6.72 11.30 17.90
N LEU A 245 -6.65 10.02 17.56
CA LEU A 245 -6.08 9.00 18.45
C LEU A 245 -4.59 9.27 18.71
N GLY A 246 -3.82 9.54 17.66
CA GLY A 246 -2.40 9.89 17.77
C GLY A 246 -2.16 11.09 18.67
N TYR A 247 -3.00 12.13 18.56
CA TYR A 247 -2.95 13.29 19.45
C TYR A 247 -3.27 12.93 20.90
N LYS A 248 -4.33 12.13 21.14
CA LYS A 248 -4.71 11.69 22.50
C LYS A 248 -3.61 10.87 23.19
N PHE A 249 -2.83 10.10 22.42
CA PHE A 249 -1.71 9.32 22.94
C PHE A 249 -0.38 10.10 22.97
N GLY A 250 -0.37 11.39 22.64
CA GLY A 250 0.83 12.23 22.61
C GLY A 250 1.82 11.90 21.48
N LEU A 251 1.37 11.16 20.45
CA LEU A 251 2.15 10.80 19.27
C LEU A 251 2.09 11.86 18.17
N LYS A 252 1.07 12.73 18.20
CA LYS A 252 0.94 13.90 17.32
C LYS A 252 0.75 15.17 18.12
N GLU A 253 1.28 16.26 17.59
CA GLU A 253 1.14 17.61 18.17
C GLU A 253 -0.24 18.21 17.91
N VAL A 254 -0.95 17.75 16.87
CA VAL A 254 -2.28 18.25 16.47
C VAL A 254 -3.24 17.11 16.11
N PRO A 255 -4.57 17.29 16.29
CA PRO A 255 -5.57 16.23 16.13
C PRO A 255 -6.11 16.05 14.70
N TYR A 256 -5.65 16.84 13.73
CA TYR A 256 -6.14 16.85 12.35
C TYR A 256 -5.16 16.23 11.36
#